data_AF-A0A959PQB2-F1
#
_entry.id   AF-A0A959PQB2-F1
#
_cell.length_a   1.000
_cell.length_b   1.000
_cell.length_c   1.000
_cell.angle_alpha   90.00
_cell.angle_beta   90.00
_cell.angle_gamma   90.00
#
_symmetry.space_group_name_H-M   'P 1'
#
loop_
_entity.id
_entity.type
_entity.pdbx_description
1 polymer ?
#
loop_
_entity_poly.entity_id
_entity_poly.type
_entity_poly.pdbx_seq_one_letter_code
_entity_poly.pdbx_strand_id
1 'polypeptide(L)'
;IKGMTFSDVTSILMGDKNAATQYLHNKTYDALYGEFKPVMVNSLNKFGALDYYSQAVNKYNSIPFVTKVNPDLADYVCQKALVGLFSLIEKKELGIRTDLSQRTTDLLKKVFAKQD
;
A
#
# COMPACT_ATOMS: atom_id res chain seq x y z
N ILE A 1 -2.72 13.69 -5.38
CA ILE A 1 -2.01 14.33 -4.25
C ILE A 1 -1.90 15.81 -4.56
N LYS A 2 -2.73 16.64 -3.92
CA LYS A 2 -2.65 18.10 -4.02
C LYS A 2 -2.27 18.62 -2.63
N GLY A 3 -1.53 19.72 -2.55
CA GLY A 3 -1.18 20.35 -1.27
C GLY A 3 0.10 19.86 -0.61
N MET A 4 1.08 19.33 -1.36
CA MET A 4 2.43 19.09 -0.83
C MET A 4 3.11 20.43 -0.55
N THR A 5 3.58 20.63 0.68
CA THR A 5 4.29 21.86 1.08
C THR A 5 5.80 21.74 0.85
N PHE A 6 6.52 22.86 0.87
CA PHE A 6 7.99 22.83 0.80
C PHE A 6 8.62 22.09 1.99
N SER A 7 7.97 22.15 3.16
CA SER A 7 8.38 21.38 4.33
C SER A 7 8.25 19.88 4.05
N ASP A 8 7.14 19.43 3.46
CA ASP A 8 6.96 18.02 3.10
C ASP A 8 8.03 17.56 2.11
N VAL A 9 8.33 18.37 1.09
CA VAL A 9 9.39 18.07 0.11
C VAL A 9 10.74 17.91 0.80
N THR A 10 11.06 18.80 1.74
CA THR A 10 12.34 18.76 2.47
C THR A 10 12.41 17.52 3.35
N SER A 11 11.34 17.21 4.09
CA SER A 11 11.24 16.00 4.92
C SER A 11 11.31 14.72 4.10
N ILE A 12 10.72 14.70 2.90
CA ILE A 12 10.83 13.56 1.98
C ILE A 12 12.27 13.42 1.49
N LEU A 13 12.89 14.50 1.03
CA LEU A 13 14.23 14.43 0.45
C LEU A 13 15.29 14.01 1.49
N MET A 14 15.25 14.63 2.67
CA MET A 14 16.25 14.48 3.74
C MET A 14 15.89 13.40 4.77
N GLY A 15 14.69 12.82 4.68
CA GLY A 15 14.24 11.77 5.59
C GLY A 15 14.80 10.39 5.26
N ASP A 16 14.21 9.39 5.91
CA ASP A 16 14.58 7.98 5.72
C ASP A 16 14.45 7.50 4.28
N LYS A 17 15.04 6.34 3.98
CA LYS A 17 15.08 5.77 2.63
C LYS A 17 13.70 5.48 2.01
N ASN A 18 12.65 5.45 2.81
CA ASN A 18 11.27 5.25 2.38
C ASN A 18 10.36 6.46 2.66
N ALA A 19 10.91 7.64 2.95
CA ALA A 19 10.14 8.82 3.36
C ALA A 19 9.10 9.27 2.31
N ALA A 20 9.38 9.12 1.01
CA ALA A 20 8.41 9.44 -0.03
C ALA A 20 7.24 8.44 -0.02
N THR A 21 7.54 7.15 0.20
CA THR A 21 6.54 6.08 0.29
C THR A 21 5.66 6.26 1.52
N GLN A 22 6.24 6.59 2.68
CA GLN A 22 5.50 6.89 3.90
C GLN A 22 4.58 8.10 3.73
N TYR A 23 5.08 9.17 3.13
CA TYR A 23 4.28 10.35 2.82
C TYR A 23 3.11 9.99 1.88
N LEU A 24 3.40 9.25 0.81
CA LEU A 24 2.38 8.80 -0.14
C LEU A 24 1.31 7.97 0.57
N HIS A 25 1.73 6.94 1.32
CA HIS A 25 0.87 6.06 2.09
C HIS A 25 -0.08 6.86 2.98
N ASN A 26 0.46 7.72 3.83
CA ASN A 26 -0.32 8.48 4.80
C ASN A 26 -1.31 9.46 4.17
N LYS A 27 -1.07 9.89 2.92
CA LYS A 27 -1.95 10.83 2.20
C LYS A 27 -2.98 10.15 1.32
N THR A 28 -2.80 8.87 0.97
CA THR A 28 -3.62 8.22 -0.06
C THR A 28 -4.23 6.90 0.34
N TYR A 29 -3.76 6.25 1.41
CA TYR A 29 -4.17 4.88 1.77
C TYR A 29 -5.70 4.74 1.87
N ASP A 30 -6.38 5.59 2.64
CA ASP A 30 -7.83 5.47 2.86
C ASP A 30 -8.63 5.67 1.56
N ALA A 31 -8.22 6.65 0.75
CA ALA A 31 -8.84 6.90 -0.54
C ALA A 31 -8.62 5.72 -1.50
N LEU A 32 -7.39 5.18 -1.56
CA LEU A 32 -7.08 4.00 -2.36
C LEU A 32 -7.86 2.77 -1.90
N TYR A 33 -7.97 2.56 -0.58
CA TYR A 33 -8.78 1.47 -0.03
C TYR A 33 -10.25 1.62 -0.45
N GLY A 34 -10.82 2.82 -0.33
CA GLY A 34 -12.20 3.12 -0.72
C GLY A 34 -12.48 2.82 -2.20
N GLU A 35 -11.53 3.14 -3.08
CA GLU A 35 -11.65 2.88 -4.52
C GLU A 35 -11.42 1.40 -4.88
N PHE A 36 -10.50 0.72 -4.19
CA PHE A 36 -10.10 -0.66 -4.52
C PHE A 36 -11.05 -1.71 -3.94
N LYS A 37 -11.62 -1.46 -2.75
CA LYS A 37 -12.49 -2.44 -2.07
C LYS A 37 -13.69 -2.86 -2.93
N PRO A 38 -14.45 -1.96 -3.62
CA PRO A 38 -15.53 -2.36 -4.51
C PRO A 38 -15.06 -3.25 -5.67
N VAL A 39 -13.88 -2.96 -6.24
CA VAL A 39 -13.29 -3.75 -7.32
C VAL A 39 -12.92 -5.16 -6.83
N MET A 40 -12.37 -5.27 -5.62
CA MET A 40 -12.07 -6.55 -4.98
C MET A 40 -13.33 -7.36 -4.70
N VAL A 41 -14.37 -6.74 -4.12
CA VAL A 41 -15.67 -7.38 -3.88
C VAL A 41 -16.24 -7.94 -5.19
N ASN A 42 -16.28 -7.13 -6.24
CA ASN A 42 -16.79 -7.55 -7.54
C ASN A 42 -15.98 -8.70 -8.15
N SER A 43 -14.65 -8.66 -8.02
CA SER A 43 -13.76 -9.70 -8.55
C SER A 43 -13.90 -11.02 -7.80
N LEU A 44 -14.00 -10.98 -6.47
CA LEU A 44 -14.16 -12.17 -5.63
C LEU A 44 -15.56 -12.78 -5.75
N ASN A 45 -16.60 -11.94 -5.87
CA ASN A 45 -17.98 -12.40 -6.04
C ASN A 45 -18.22 -13.15 -7.35
N LYS A 46 -17.48 -12.84 -8.43
CA LYS A 46 -17.58 -13.58 -9.71
C LYS A 46 -17.35 -15.08 -9.55
N PHE A 47 -16.61 -15.49 -8.52
CA PHE A 47 -16.29 -16.89 -8.24
C PHE A 47 -16.95 -17.40 -6.95
N GLY A 48 -17.86 -16.62 -6.35
CA GLY A 48 -18.51 -16.95 -5.06
C GLY A 48 -17.55 -16.97 -3.87
N ALA A 49 -16.35 -16.42 -4.00
CA ALA A 49 -15.28 -16.58 -3.00
C ALA A 49 -15.65 -15.96 -1.64
N LEU A 50 -16.43 -14.87 -1.63
CA LEU A 50 -16.87 -14.23 -0.39
C LEU A 50 -17.77 -15.15 0.43
N ASP A 51 -18.75 -15.78 -0.21
CA ASP A 51 -19.71 -16.66 0.45
C ASP A 51 -19.04 -17.94 0.96
N TYR A 52 -18.23 -18.60 0.12
CA TYR A 52 -17.53 -19.82 0.52
C TYR A 52 -16.57 -19.58 1.68
N TYR A 53 -15.81 -18.48 1.64
CA TYR A 53 -14.89 -18.15 2.71
C TYR A 53 -15.62 -17.80 4.00
N SER A 54 -16.65 -16.94 3.92
CA SER A 54 -17.44 -16.55 5.09
C SER A 54 -18.07 -17.76 5.78
N GLN A 55 -18.66 -18.69 5.02
CA GLN A 55 -19.22 -19.93 5.56
C GLN A 55 -18.17 -20.78 6.28
N ALA A 56 -17.02 -21.01 5.63
CA ALA A 56 -15.95 -21.81 6.21
C ALA A 56 -15.38 -21.18 7.49
N VAL A 57 -15.11 -19.88 7.45
CA VAL A 57 -14.56 -19.13 8.60
C VAL A 57 -15.56 -19.05 9.74
N ASN A 58 -16.85 -18.82 9.47
CA ASN A 58 -17.87 -18.81 10.52
C ASN A 58 -18.03 -20.18 11.18
N LYS A 59 -17.92 -21.27 10.40
CA LYS A 59 -17.91 -22.62 10.95
C LYS A 59 -16.68 -22.86 11.83
N TYR A 60 -15.48 -22.50 11.37
CA TYR A 60 -14.26 -22.57 12.18
C TYR A 60 -14.40 -21.75 13.47
N ASN A 61 -14.88 -20.52 13.36
CA ASN A 61 -15.09 -19.62 14.48
C ASN A 61 -16.11 -20.15 15.49
N SER A 62 -17.04 -21.04 15.12
CA SER A 62 -17.99 -21.62 16.08
C SER A 62 -17.36 -22.61 17.07
N ILE A 63 -16.12 -23.06 16.84
CA ILE A 63 -15.41 -23.98 17.72
C ILE A 63 -14.95 -23.22 18.98
N PRO A 64 -15.26 -23.70 20.20
CA PRO A 64 -14.75 -23.10 21.42
C PRO A 64 -13.22 -23.16 21.51
N PHE A 65 -12.61 -22.19 22.19
CA PHE A 65 -11.16 -22.11 22.46
C PHE A 65 -10.22 -21.96 21.24
N VAL A 66 -10.76 -21.64 20.05
CA VAL A 66 -9.94 -21.27 18.87
C VAL A 66 -9.76 -19.75 18.77
N THR A 67 -8.65 -19.33 18.14
CA THR A 67 -8.43 -17.93 17.77
C THR A 67 -9.34 -17.57 16.60
N LYS A 68 -10.22 -16.57 16.78
CA LYS A 68 -11.16 -16.17 15.74
C LYS A 68 -10.44 -15.60 14.51
N VAL A 69 -10.97 -15.90 13.33
CA VAL A 69 -10.50 -15.38 12.04
C VAL A 69 -11.54 -14.41 11.47
N ASN A 70 -11.10 -13.34 10.81
CA ASN A 70 -11.98 -12.37 10.15
C ASN A 70 -12.72 -13.02 8.96
N PRO A 71 -14.07 -13.06 8.93
CA PRO A 71 -14.82 -13.60 7.81
C PRO A 71 -14.90 -12.67 6.58
N ASP A 72 -14.53 -11.38 6.68
CA ASP A 72 -14.50 -10.46 5.53
C ASP A 72 -13.23 -10.69 4.69
N LEU A 73 -13.35 -11.61 3.71
CA LEU A 73 -12.28 -11.90 2.76
C LEU A 73 -11.89 -10.68 1.93
N ALA A 74 -12.86 -9.87 1.51
CA ALA A 74 -12.60 -8.72 0.65
C ALA A 74 -11.76 -7.67 1.37
N ASP A 75 -11.97 -7.50 2.68
CA ASP A 75 -11.22 -6.56 3.51
C ASP A 75 -9.77 -7.01 3.61
N TYR A 76 -9.59 -8.27 4.00
CA TYR A 76 -8.27 -8.87 4.15
C TYR A 76 -7.46 -8.79 2.84
N VAL A 77 -8.06 -9.20 1.71
CA VAL A 77 -7.39 -9.17 0.41
C VAL A 77 -7.07 -7.73 -0.02
N CYS A 78 -7.98 -6.78 0.20
CA CYS A 78 -7.74 -5.37 -0.14
C CYS A 78 -6.58 -4.78 0.67
N GLN A 79 -6.55 -5.00 1.99
CA GLN A 79 -5.44 -4.57 2.84
C GLN A 79 -4.10 -5.19 2.39
N LYS A 80 -4.09 -6.50 2.10
CA LYS A 80 -2.87 -7.19 1.64
C LYS A 80 -2.40 -6.69 0.27
N ALA A 81 -3.33 -6.40 -0.64
CA ALA A 81 -3.00 -5.81 -1.93
C ALA A 81 -2.35 -4.42 -1.77
N LEU A 82 -2.88 -3.57 -0.89
CA LEU A 82 -2.29 -2.26 -0.61
C LEU A 82 -0.92 -2.37 0.06
N VAL A 83 -0.74 -3.29 1.02
CA VAL A 83 0.59 -3.58 1.58
C VAL A 83 1.58 -3.96 0.48
N GLY A 84 1.17 -4.84 -0.44
CA GLY A 84 1.99 -5.23 -1.59
C GLY A 84 2.32 -4.06 -2.51
N LEU A 85 1.34 -3.21 -2.82
CA LEU A 85 1.51 -2.01 -3.63
C LEU A 85 2.57 -1.08 -3.03
N PHE A 86 2.43 -0.72 -1.76
CA PHE A 86 3.36 0.18 -1.09
C PHE A 86 4.76 -0.44 -0.92
N SER A 87 4.86 -1.76 -0.73
CA SER A 87 6.15 -2.46 -0.70
C SER A 87 6.91 -2.35 -2.03
N LEU A 88 6.20 -2.39 -3.16
CA LEU A 88 6.81 -2.20 -4.48
C LEU A 88 7.25 -0.75 -4.70
N ILE A 89 6.47 0.22 -4.22
CA ILE A 89 6.81 1.65 -4.29
C ILE A 89 8.05 1.91 -3.44
N GLU A 90 8.12 1.39 -2.22
CA GLU A 90 9.29 1.49 -1.33
C GLU A 90 10.54 0.92 -1.99
N LYS A 91 10.44 -0.26 -2.59
CA LYS A 91 11.54 -0.87 -3.34
C LYS A 91 12.03 0.03 -4.48
N LYS A 92 11.09 0.70 -5.18
CA LYS A 92 11.45 1.62 -6.26
C LYS A 92 12.08 2.91 -5.75
N GLU A 93 11.56 3.48 -4.66
CA GLU A 93 12.14 4.65 -3.99
C GLU A 93 13.58 4.37 -3.55
N LEU A 94 13.80 3.23 -2.88
CA LEU A 94 15.13 2.81 -2.44
C LEU A 94 16.11 2.75 -3.61
N GLY A 95 15.67 2.21 -4.75
CA GLY A 95 16.46 2.20 -5.98
C GLY A 95 16.82 3.60 -6.46
N ILE A 96 15.87 4.53 -6.51
CA ILE A 96 16.12 5.93 -6.91
C ILE A 96 17.14 6.62 -5.98
N ARG A 97 17.08 6.33 -4.67
CA ARG A 97 18.00 6.91 -3.68
C ARG A 97 19.41 6.35 -3.80
N THR A 98 19.55 5.04 -3.99
CA THR A 98 20.83 4.33 -3.88
C THR A 98 21.53 4.10 -5.22
N ASP A 99 20.81 4.18 -6.35
CA ASP A 99 21.33 3.88 -7.67
C ASP A 99 21.07 5.03 -8.64
N LEU A 100 22.14 5.73 -9.03
CA LEU A 100 22.11 6.86 -9.95
C LEU A 100 21.47 6.50 -11.30
N SER A 101 21.60 5.24 -11.77
CA SER A 101 21.01 4.81 -13.04
C SER A 101 19.48 4.79 -13.01
N GLN A 102 18.88 4.69 -11.81
CA GLN A 102 17.44 4.74 -11.62
C GLN A 102 16.88 6.17 -11.54
N ARG A 103 17.76 7.19 -11.51
CA ARG A 103 17.40 8.61 -11.61
C ARG A 103 17.26 8.98 -13.09
N THR A 104 16.27 8.40 -13.76
CA THR A 104 16.13 8.46 -15.23
C THR A 104 15.77 9.84 -15.76
N THR A 105 15.22 10.72 -14.93
CA THR A 105 14.81 12.08 -15.32
C THR A 105 15.78 13.13 -14.79
N ASP A 106 15.91 14.24 -15.51
CA ASP A 106 16.77 15.36 -15.07
C ASP A 106 16.31 15.97 -13.75
N LEU A 107 15.01 15.92 -13.45
CA LEU A 107 14.48 16.34 -12.16
C LEU A 107 14.99 15.43 -11.03
N LEU A 108 14.91 14.11 -11.20
CA LEU A 108 15.42 13.16 -10.20
C LEU A 108 16.94 13.34 -9.99
N LYS A 109 17.71 13.50 -11.08
CA LYS A 109 19.15 13.75 -10.98
C LYS A 109 19.45 15.03 -10.18
N LYS A 110 18.78 16.14 -10.49
CA LYS A 110 19.00 17.45 -9.83
C LYS A 110 18.58 17.46 -8.36
N VAL A 111 17.46 16.81 -8.04
CA VAL A 111 16.92 16.79 -6.67
C VAL A 111 17.79 15.94 -5.75
N PHE A 112 18.17 14.74 -6.20
CA PHE A 112 18.96 13.83 -5.38
C PHE A 112 20.47 14.16 -5.37
N ALA A 113 20.98 14.93 -6.33
CA ALA A 113 22.34 15.48 -6.26
C ALA A 113 22.56 16.46 -5.09
N LYS A 114 21.50 16.94 -4.44
CA LYS A 114 21.58 17.74 -3.19
C LYS A 114 21.63 16.88 -1.93
N GLN A 115 21.34 15.58 -2.06
CA GLN A 115 21.38 14.61 -0.96
C GLN A 115 22.74 13.91 -0.88
N ASP A 116 23.40 13.72 -2.03
CA ASP A 116 24.76 13.18 -2.15
C ASP A 116 25.82 14.21 -1.72
#